data_AF-F6BLC6-F1
#
_entry.id   AF-F6BLC6-F1
#
_cell.length_a   1.000
_cell.length_b   1.000
_cell.length_c   1.000
_cell.angle_alpha   90.00
_cell.angle_beta   90.00
_cell.angle_gamma   90.00
#
_symmetry.space_group_name_H-M   'P 1'
#
loop_
_entity.id
_entity.type
_entity.pdbx_description
1 polymer ?
#
loop_
_entity_poly.entity_id
_entity_poly.type
_entity_poly.pdbx_seq_one_letter_code
_entity_poly.pdbx_strand_id
1 'polypeptide(L)'
;MQYFQNFDKLTILRKNDKNMNNCSNTFSLKMLMNRLLTEESKKLEKLIFESIAEIRDENFANLVVELLESNDAFLRDAGRELLAANSNSALKIFKKIFSDFEKNISLTIENTFRKEQFRNVAMILREVIEHNKVENVVAVAVEYLGKIGKSKEDKNIIKRTLSRFSSPFFKYITEIALKNLNYYNEVN
;
A
#
# COMPACT_ATOMS: atom_id res chain seq x y z
N MET A 1 0.09 -7.78 36.78
CA MET A 1 0.40 -9.11 36.20
C MET A 1 -0.84 -9.67 35.48
N GLN A 2 -1.34 -8.96 34.46
CA GLN A 2 -2.65 -9.25 33.81
C GLN A 2 -2.59 -9.24 32.26
N TYR A 3 -1.41 -9.01 31.67
CA TYR A 3 -1.24 -8.83 30.22
C TYR A 3 -1.14 -10.15 29.42
N PHE A 4 -1.04 -11.30 30.09
CA PHE A 4 -0.88 -12.60 29.41
C PHE A 4 -2.20 -13.35 29.15
N GLN A 5 -3.30 -13.01 29.82
CA GLN A 5 -4.56 -13.75 29.66
C GLN A 5 -5.37 -13.38 28.39
N ASN A 6 -5.00 -12.30 27.68
CA ASN A 6 -5.70 -11.89 26.46
C ASN A 6 -5.10 -12.47 25.17
N PHE A 7 -3.85 -12.95 25.19
CA PHE A 7 -3.23 -13.58 24.02
C PHE A 7 -3.82 -14.97 23.73
N ASP A 8 -4.21 -15.71 24.77
CA ASP A 8 -4.88 -17.02 24.60
C ASP A 8 -6.27 -16.88 23.96
N LYS A 9 -7.02 -15.81 24.24
CA LYS A 9 -8.34 -15.58 23.63
C LYS A 9 -8.28 -15.31 22.13
N LEU A 10 -7.26 -14.61 21.66
CA LEU A 10 -7.06 -14.36 20.22
C LEU A 10 -6.70 -15.63 19.45
N THR A 11 -6.02 -16.58 20.11
CA THR A 11 -5.66 -17.88 19.53
C THR A 11 -6.87 -18.82 19.46
N ILE A 12 -7.80 -18.73 20.43
CA ILE A 12 -9.02 -19.55 20.51
C ILE A 12 -10.06 -19.13 19.45
N LEU A 13 -10.16 -17.83 19.12
CA LEU A 13 -11.06 -17.34 18.06
C LEU A 13 -10.63 -17.76 16.65
N ARG A 14 -9.37 -18.17 16.45
CA ARG A 14 -8.82 -18.56 15.14
C ARG A 14 -9.25 -19.96 14.69
N LYS A 15 -9.81 -20.80 15.57
CA LYS A 15 -10.10 -22.23 15.28
C LYS A 15 -11.55 -22.55 14.92
N ASN A 16 -12.52 -21.71 15.27
CA ASN A 16 -13.94 -22.02 15.07
C ASN A 16 -14.66 -20.85 14.38
N ASP A 17 -14.63 -20.80 13.05
CA ASP A 17 -15.82 -20.56 12.21
C ASP A 17 -15.44 -20.18 10.78
N LYS A 18 -15.69 -21.09 9.84
CA LYS A 18 -15.43 -20.89 8.41
C LYS A 18 -16.38 -19.88 7.73
N ASN A 19 -17.39 -19.35 8.43
CA ASN A 19 -18.45 -18.52 7.85
C ASN A 19 -18.63 -17.11 8.48
N MET A 20 -17.74 -16.65 9.38
CA MET A 20 -17.75 -15.27 9.95
C MET A 20 -16.56 -14.39 9.49
N ASN A 21 -15.83 -14.81 8.47
CA ASN A 21 -14.47 -14.32 8.20
C ASN A 21 -14.32 -12.83 7.82
N ASN A 22 -15.33 -12.14 7.28
CA ASN A 22 -15.13 -10.76 6.82
C ASN A 22 -15.41 -9.68 7.90
N CYS A 23 -16.35 -9.94 8.82
CA CYS A 23 -16.75 -8.94 9.82
C CYS A 23 -15.81 -8.95 11.04
N SER A 24 -15.41 -10.15 11.51
CA SER A 24 -14.44 -10.31 12.61
C SER A 24 -13.04 -9.81 12.25
N ASN A 25 -12.62 -9.95 10.98
CA ASN A 25 -11.32 -9.45 10.53
C ASN A 25 -11.27 -7.92 10.53
N THR A 26 -12.33 -7.24 10.08
CA THR A 26 -12.40 -5.77 10.06
C THR A 26 -12.34 -5.17 11.48
N PHE A 27 -13.08 -5.77 12.42
CA PHE A 27 -13.08 -5.32 13.82
C PHE A 27 -11.73 -5.57 14.49
N SER A 28 -11.11 -6.72 14.23
CA SER A 28 -9.77 -7.07 14.73
C SER A 28 -8.69 -6.13 14.18
N LEU A 29 -8.80 -5.77 12.89
CA LEU A 29 -7.87 -4.86 12.22
C LEU A 29 -7.92 -3.45 12.82
N LYS A 30 -9.12 -2.91 13.05
CA LYS A 30 -9.29 -1.60 13.71
C LYS A 30 -8.78 -1.60 15.15
N MET A 31 -8.97 -2.68 15.89
CA MET A 31 -8.42 -2.80 17.25
C MET A 31 -6.89 -2.83 17.25
N LEU A 32 -6.28 -3.61 16.35
CA LEU A 32 -4.81 -3.65 16.21
C LEU A 32 -4.26 -2.28 15.84
N MET A 33 -4.93 -1.54 14.95
CA MET A 33 -4.56 -0.17 14.60
C MET A 33 -4.65 0.83 15.76
N ASN A 34 -5.76 0.82 16.49
CA ASN A 34 -5.92 1.67 17.68
C ASN A 34 -4.86 1.33 18.74
N ARG A 35 -4.48 0.05 18.85
CA ARG A 35 -3.38 -0.34 19.72
C ARG A 35 -2.04 0.16 19.20
N LEU A 36 -1.76 0.04 17.90
CA LEU A 36 -0.52 0.53 17.29
C LEU A 36 -0.31 2.03 17.56
N LEU A 37 -1.39 2.82 17.50
CA LEU A 37 -1.38 4.27 17.77
C LEU A 37 -1.08 4.66 19.21
N THR A 38 -1.24 3.74 20.16
CA THR A 38 -1.11 4.02 21.61
C THR A 38 -0.01 3.17 22.26
N GLU A 39 0.70 2.36 21.48
CA GLU A 39 1.69 1.42 22.00
C GLU A 39 3.05 2.10 22.17
N GLU A 40 3.53 2.16 23.40
CA GLU A 40 4.83 2.74 23.74
C GLU A 40 5.97 1.72 23.63
N SER A 41 5.65 0.42 23.70
CA SER A 41 6.63 -0.65 23.61
C SER A 41 6.97 -0.99 22.16
N LYS A 42 8.20 -0.66 21.73
CA LYS A 42 8.72 -1.03 20.39
C LYS A 42 8.59 -2.52 20.06
N LYS A 43 8.67 -3.39 21.07
CA LYS A 43 8.50 -4.83 20.89
C LYS A 43 7.04 -5.20 20.56
N LEU A 44 6.08 -4.58 21.25
CA LEU A 44 4.66 -4.83 21.01
C LEU A 44 4.19 -4.14 19.72
N GLU A 45 4.68 -2.94 19.43
CA GLU A 45 4.46 -2.24 18.16
C GLU A 45 4.82 -3.13 16.97
N LYS A 46 6.01 -3.75 17.01
CA LYS A 46 6.45 -4.70 15.98
C LYS A 46 5.54 -5.93 15.87
N LEU A 47 5.14 -6.53 16.98
CA LEU A 47 4.25 -7.70 16.98
C LEU A 47 2.85 -7.38 16.45
N ILE A 48 2.31 -6.20 16.79
CA ILE A 48 1.04 -5.70 16.27
C ILE A 48 1.15 -5.50 14.76
N PHE A 49 2.26 -4.89 14.32
CA PHE A 49 2.53 -4.68 12.90
C PHE A 49 2.61 -6.00 12.13
N GLU A 50 3.38 -6.98 12.61
CA GLU A 50 3.47 -8.32 12.01
C GLU A 50 2.10 -9.00 11.96
N SER A 51 1.29 -8.86 13.02
CA SER A 51 -0.07 -9.40 13.07
C SER A 51 -0.99 -8.77 12.04
N ILE A 52 -0.89 -7.45 11.82
CA ILE A 52 -1.63 -6.74 10.77
C ILE A 52 -1.17 -7.22 9.38
N ALA A 53 0.13 -7.40 9.17
CA ALA A 53 0.71 -7.85 7.91
C ALA A 53 0.29 -9.29 7.53
N GLU A 54 -0.07 -10.14 8.50
CA GLU A 54 -0.61 -11.49 8.25
C GLU A 54 -2.06 -11.49 7.73
N ILE A 55 -2.80 -10.38 7.86
CA ILE A 55 -4.19 -10.28 7.42
C ILE A 55 -4.24 -10.16 5.90
N ARG A 56 -4.73 -11.20 5.22
CA ARG A 56 -4.79 -11.30 3.74
C ARG A 56 -6.17 -11.01 3.15
N ASP A 57 -6.99 -10.24 3.85
CA ASP A 57 -8.38 -9.92 3.48
C ASP A 57 -8.47 -8.63 2.64
N GLU A 58 -9.58 -8.40 1.91
CA GLU A 58 -9.87 -7.14 1.20
C GLU A 58 -9.83 -5.92 2.13
N ASN A 59 -10.15 -6.14 3.41
CA ASN A 59 -10.04 -5.15 4.47
C ASN A 59 -8.62 -4.64 4.69
N PHE A 60 -7.59 -5.45 4.39
CA PHE A 60 -6.19 -5.03 4.44
C PHE A 60 -5.90 -3.94 3.42
N ALA A 61 -6.44 -4.07 2.20
CA ALA A 61 -6.19 -3.07 1.16
C ALA A 61 -6.81 -1.73 1.51
N ASN A 62 -8.06 -1.72 2.00
CA ASN A 62 -8.75 -0.51 2.46
C ASN A 62 -7.97 0.19 3.58
N LEU A 63 -7.47 -0.58 4.55
CA LEU A 63 -6.66 -0.03 5.62
C LEU A 63 -5.39 0.65 5.09
N VAL A 64 -4.64 -0.02 4.22
CA VAL A 64 -3.40 0.54 3.69
C VAL A 64 -3.69 1.85 2.93
N VAL A 65 -4.79 1.94 2.18
CA VAL A 65 -5.19 3.19 1.54
C VAL A 65 -5.47 4.29 2.56
N GLU A 66 -6.29 4.01 3.59
CA GLU A 66 -6.60 4.97 4.66
C GLU A 66 -5.34 5.47 5.38
N LEU A 67 -4.39 4.57 5.65
CA LEU A 67 -3.11 4.91 6.27
C LEU A 67 -2.24 5.83 5.39
N LEU A 68 -2.19 5.55 4.08
CA LEU A 68 -1.42 6.36 3.13
C LEU A 68 -2.01 7.75 2.89
N GLU A 69 -3.34 7.89 3.02
CA GLU A 69 -4.05 9.17 2.90
C GLU A 69 -4.00 10.02 4.18
N SER A 70 -3.56 9.44 5.30
CA SER A 70 -3.50 10.14 6.60
C SER A 70 -2.58 11.35 6.59
N ASN A 71 -2.98 12.41 7.31
CA ASN A 71 -2.12 13.57 7.58
C ASN A 71 -1.09 13.30 8.69
N ASP A 72 -1.19 12.20 9.42
CA ASP A 72 -0.21 11.77 10.42
C ASP A 72 0.98 11.05 9.77
N ALA A 73 2.20 11.49 10.07
CA ALA A 73 3.42 10.92 9.48
C ALA A 73 3.67 9.47 9.90
N PHE A 74 3.39 9.12 11.15
CA PHE A 74 3.54 7.77 11.68
C PHE A 74 2.58 6.80 10.98
N LEU A 75 1.31 7.21 10.79
CA LEU A 75 0.33 6.38 10.10
C LEU A 75 0.69 6.16 8.63
N ARG A 76 1.24 7.18 7.94
CA ARG A 76 1.72 7.02 6.57
C ARG A 76 2.91 6.07 6.46
N ASP A 77 3.84 6.15 7.40
CA ASP A 77 4.99 5.24 7.46
C ASP A 77 4.53 3.79 7.67
N ALA A 78 3.59 3.57 8.60
CA ALA A 78 2.98 2.26 8.81
C ALA A 78 2.30 1.74 7.53
N GLY A 79 1.55 2.59 6.81
CA GLY A 79 0.94 2.24 5.52
C GLY A 79 1.98 1.81 4.47
N ARG A 80 3.11 2.52 4.38
CA ARG A 80 4.22 2.18 3.48
C ARG A 80 4.87 0.85 3.83
N GLU A 81 5.14 0.61 5.11
CA GLU A 81 5.75 -0.64 5.56
C GLU A 81 4.80 -1.83 5.32
N LEU A 82 3.50 -1.67 5.57
CA LEU A 82 2.50 -2.74 5.34
C LEU A 82 2.39 -3.09 3.86
N LEU A 83 2.45 -2.09 2.98
CA LEU A 83 2.52 -2.28 1.54
C LEU A 83 3.80 -3.04 1.12
N ALA A 84 4.94 -2.69 1.71
CA ALA A 84 6.24 -3.34 1.43
C ALA A 84 6.26 -4.81 1.89
N ALA A 85 5.70 -5.11 3.05
CA ALA A 85 5.62 -6.46 3.60
C ALA A 85 4.73 -7.41 2.78
N ASN A 86 3.81 -6.86 1.97
CA ASN A 86 2.83 -7.63 1.20
C ASN A 86 2.83 -7.27 -0.29
N SER A 87 3.97 -7.45 -0.95
CA SER A 87 4.15 -7.19 -2.40
C SER A 87 3.10 -7.87 -3.30
N ASN A 88 2.64 -9.08 -2.96
CA ASN A 88 1.57 -9.79 -3.69
C ASN A 88 0.19 -9.10 -3.56
N SER A 89 -0.03 -8.31 -2.50
CA SER A 89 -1.25 -7.53 -2.28
C SER A 89 -1.13 -6.10 -2.83
N ALA A 90 0.07 -5.63 -3.18
CA ALA A 90 0.30 -4.29 -3.71
C ALA A 90 -0.56 -4.00 -4.96
N LEU A 91 -0.72 -4.99 -5.84
CA LEU A 91 -1.61 -4.87 -7.00
C LEU A 91 -3.08 -4.62 -6.57
N LYS A 92 -3.58 -5.32 -5.55
CA LYS A 92 -4.95 -5.12 -5.05
C LYS A 92 -5.10 -3.72 -4.41
N ILE A 93 -4.09 -3.26 -3.69
CA ILE A 93 -4.06 -1.93 -3.07
C ILE A 93 -4.07 -0.84 -4.13
N PHE A 94 -3.17 -0.88 -5.12
CA PHE A 94 -3.15 0.12 -6.18
C PHE A 94 -4.39 0.06 -7.07
N LYS A 95 -4.96 -1.13 -7.31
CA LYS A 95 -6.28 -1.24 -7.95
C LYS A 95 -7.37 -0.55 -7.13
N LYS A 96 -7.35 -0.67 -5.80
CA LYS A 96 -8.34 -0.05 -4.93
C LYS A 96 -8.22 1.48 -4.96
N ILE A 97 -6.99 1.99 -4.82
CA ILE A 97 -6.65 3.42 -4.99
C ILE A 97 -7.16 3.93 -6.35
N PHE A 98 -6.97 3.15 -7.41
CA PHE A 98 -7.41 3.52 -8.75
C PHE A 98 -8.95 3.43 -8.95
N SER A 99 -9.59 2.35 -8.50
CA SER A 99 -11.05 2.14 -8.62
C SER A 99 -11.86 3.15 -7.80
N ASP A 100 -11.35 3.57 -6.64
CA ASP A 100 -12.00 4.62 -5.83
C ASP A 100 -11.86 6.00 -6.50
N PHE A 101 -10.85 6.17 -7.35
CA PHE A 101 -10.64 7.36 -8.17
C PHE A 101 -11.49 7.37 -9.45
N GLU A 102 -11.72 6.22 -10.12
CA GLU A 102 -12.54 6.13 -11.33
C GLU A 102 -13.69 5.12 -11.21
N LYS A 103 -14.87 5.60 -10.84
CA LYS A 103 -16.11 4.82 -10.84
C LYS A 103 -16.55 4.30 -12.23
N ASN A 104 -15.88 4.67 -13.33
CA ASN A 104 -16.34 4.44 -14.71
C ASN A 104 -15.36 3.71 -15.67
N ILE A 105 -14.12 3.38 -15.29
CA ILE A 105 -13.14 2.74 -16.22
C ILE A 105 -12.90 1.24 -15.91
N SER A 106 -13.59 0.71 -14.90
CA SER A 106 -13.44 -0.66 -14.37
C SER A 106 -13.51 -1.78 -15.42
N LEU A 107 -14.34 -1.63 -16.46
CA LEU A 107 -14.58 -2.64 -17.50
C LEU A 107 -13.40 -2.85 -18.47
N THR A 108 -12.62 -1.81 -18.74
CA THR A 108 -11.48 -1.90 -19.67
C THR A 108 -10.33 -2.67 -19.05
N ILE A 109 -10.09 -2.46 -17.75
CA ILE A 109 -8.97 -3.03 -17.03
C ILE A 109 -9.26 -4.49 -16.63
N GLU A 110 -10.51 -4.82 -16.28
CA GLU A 110 -10.94 -6.19 -15.95
C GLU A 110 -10.60 -7.22 -17.05
N ASN A 111 -10.77 -6.81 -18.31
CA ASN A 111 -10.52 -7.65 -19.49
C ASN A 111 -9.02 -7.82 -19.81
N THR A 112 -8.15 -6.89 -19.42
CA THR A 112 -6.69 -6.96 -19.64
C THR A 112 -5.97 -7.83 -18.60
N PHE A 113 -6.61 -8.15 -17.46
CA PHE A 113 -5.97 -8.80 -16.31
C PHE A 113 -5.58 -10.27 -16.46
N ARG A 114 -6.04 -10.99 -17.50
CA ARG A 114 -5.89 -12.45 -17.51
C ARG A 114 -4.49 -13.00 -17.82
N LYS A 115 -3.49 -12.20 -18.21
CA LYS A 115 -2.22 -12.78 -18.72
C LYS A 115 -0.86 -12.24 -18.23
N GLU A 116 -0.70 -11.02 -17.70
CA GLU A 116 0.66 -10.53 -17.35
C GLU A 116 0.70 -9.69 -16.06
N GLN A 117 1.12 -10.28 -14.94
CA GLN A 117 1.02 -9.65 -13.61
C GLN A 117 1.90 -8.39 -13.41
N PHE A 118 3.07 -8.30 -14.04
CA PHE A 118 4.01 -7.16 -13.82
C PHE A 118 3.75 -5.95 -14.73
N ARG A 119 3.44 -6.16 -16.02
CA ARG A 119 3.05 -5.04 -16.92
C ARG A 119 1.80 -4.34 -16.43
N ASN A 120 0.89 -5.10 -15.82
CA ASN A 120 -0.36 -4.56 -15.27
C ASN A 120 -0.13 -3.66 -14.05
N VAL A 121 0.89 -3.92 -13.20
CA VAL A 121 1.18 -3.06 -12.04
C VAL A 121 1.78 -1.72 -12.49
N ALA A 122 2.76 -1.73 -13.40
CA ALA A 122 3.34 -0.48 -13.91
C ALA A 122 2.29 0.41 -14.57
N MET A 123 1.38 -0.17 -15.35
CA MET A 123 0.26 0.56 -15.94
C MET A 123 -0.63 1.22 -14.87
N ILE A 124 -1.06 0.48 -13.84
CA ILE A 124 -1.88 1.05 -12.76
C ILE A 124 -1.13 2.14 -11.99
N LEU A 125 0.16 1.94 -11.72
CA LEU A 125 0.97 2.94 -11.05
C LEU A 125 1.03 4.24 -11.87
N ARG A 126 1.17 4.14 -13.20
CA ARG A 126 1.11 5.30 -14.09
C ARG A 126 -0.22 6.05 -13.97
N GLU A 127 -1.32 5.32 -13.96
CA GLU A 127 -2.65 5.92 -13.80
C GLU A 127 -2.83 6.62 -12.44
N VAL A 128 -2.44 5.94 -11.34
CA VAL A 128 -2.45 6.54 -9.99
C VAL A 128 -1.58 7.78 -9.97
N ILE A 129 -0.40 7.73 -10.59
CA ILE A 129 0.51 8.85 -10.68
C ILE A 129 -0.13 10.00 -11.45
N GLU A 130 -0.75 9.78 -12.61
CA GLU A 130 -1.28 10.86 -13.44
C GLU A 130 -2.47 11.56 -12.77
N HIS A 131 -3.32 10.81 -12.08
CA HIS A 131 -4.65 11.29 -11.75
C HIS A 131 -4.93 11.47 -10.25
N ASN A 132 -4.25 10.76 -9.35
CA ASN A 132 -4.49 10.89 -7.91
C ASN A 132 -4.00 12.25 -7.38
N LYS A 133 -4.80 12.93 -6.56
CA LYS A 133 -4.52 14.29 -6.04
C LYS A 133 -3.78 14.30 -4.70
N VAL A 134 -3.68 13.16 -4.03
CA VAL A 134 -3.04 13.03 -2.72
C VAL A 134 -1.55 12.79 -2.91
N GLU A 135 -0.73 13.77 -2.53
CA GLU A 135 0.72 13.73 -2.72
C GLU A 135 1.36 12.44 -2.18
N ASN A 136 0.94 11.99 -1.00
CA ASN A 136 1.50 10.80 -0.36
C ASN A 136 1.21 9.52 -1.14
N VAL A 137 0.00 9.40 -1.68
CA VAL A 137 -0.39 8.27 -2.52
C VAL A 137 0.42 8.27 -3.82
N VAL A 138 0.56 9.43 -4.45
CA VAL A 138 1.38 9.58 -5.65
C VAL A 138 2.85 9.30 -5.35
N ALA A 139 3.39 9.74 -4.20
CA ALA A 139 4.77 9.50 -3.82
C ALA A 139 5.07 8.00 -3.71
N VAL A 140 4.17 7.24 -3.08
CA VAL A 140 4.30 5.78 -2.98
C VAL A 140 4.21 5.12 -4.36
N ALA A 141 3.31 5.59 -5.22
CA ALA A 141 3.22 5.06 -6.58
C ALA A 141 4.49 5.37 -7.41
N VAL A 142 5.06 6.57 -7.29
CA VAL A 142 6.33 6.97 -7.91
C VAL A 142 7.48 6.09 -7.40
N GLU A 143 7.57 5.88 -6.09
CA GLU A 143 8.61 5.05 -5.48
C GLU A 143 8.54 3.61 -6.01
N TYR A 144 7.35 3.01 -6.06
CA TYR A 144 7.16 1.67 -6.59
C TYR A 144 7.44 1.59 -8.09
N LEU A 145 6.98 2.57 -8.88
CA LEU A 145 7.24 2.60 -10.31
C LEU A 145 8.74 2.77 -10.60
N GLY A 146 9.47 3.51 -9.77
CA GLY A 146 10.92 3.60 -9.87
C GLY A 146 11.65 2.26 -9.63
N LYS A 147 11.05 1.34 -8.87
CA LYS A 147 11.63 0.01 -8.58
C LYS A 147 11.31 -1.02 -9.66
N ILE A 148 10.11 -0.98 -10.24
CA ILE A 148 9.62 -2.02 -11.17
C ILE A 148 9.50 -1.58 -12.62
N GLY A 149 9.46 -0.27 -12.85
CA GLY A 149 9.32 0.35 -14.17
C GLY A 149 10.56 0.12 -15.02
N LYS A 150 10.36 0.04 -16.33
CA LYS A 150 11.42 -0.25 -17.30
C LYS A 150 11.29 0.55 -18.60
N SER A 151 10.22 1.32 -18.75
CA SER A 151 9.91 2.01 -19.99
C SER A 151 10.26 3.49 -19.91
N LYS A 152 10.51 4.10 -21.08
CA LYS A 152 10.65 5.56 -21.21
C LYS A 152 9.37 6.30 -20.75
N GLU A 153 8.21 5.66 -20.89
CA GLU A 153 6.93 6.17 -20.43
C GLU A 153 6.89 6.32 -18.91
N ASP A 154 7.39 5.32 -18.17
CA ASP A 154 7.48 5.35 -16.69
C ASP A 154 8.34 6.53 -16.23
N LYS A 155 9.48 6.76 -16.91
CA LYS A 155 10.35 7.90 -16.63
C LYS A 155 9.66 9.23 -16.92
N ASN A 156 8.92 9.33 -18.04
CA ASN A 156 8.25 10.55 -18.45
C ASN A 156 7.10 10.91 -17.51
N ILE A 157 6.35 9.93 -17.00
CA ILE A 157 5.25 10.20 -16.07
C ILE A 157 5.79 10.71 -14.73
N ILE A 158 6.86 10.10 -14.22
CA ILE A 158 7.50 10.52 -12.97
C ILE A 158 8.08 11.94 -13.10
N LYS A 159 8.58 12.34 -14.27
CA LYS A 159 9.03 13.72 -14.49
C LYS A 159 7.88 14.73 -14.46
N ARG A 160 6.72 14.37 -15.01
CA ARG A 160 5.55 15.26 -15.07
C ARG A 160 4.99 15.58 -13.69
N THR A 161 5.11 14.69 -12.71
CA THR A 161 4.58 14.91 -11.34
C THR A 161 5.27 16.06 -10.60
N LEU A 162 6.51 16.41 -10.95
CA LEU A 162 7.23 17.55 -10.36
C LEU A 162 6.54 18.90 -10.60
N SER A 163 5.64 18.98 -11.59
CA SER A 163 4.79 20.16 -11.81
C SER A 163 3.55 20.22 -10.92
N ARG A 164 3.20 19.10 -10.26
CA ARG A 164 1.97 18.94 -9.47
C ARG A 164 2.21 19.00 -7.97
N PHE A 165 3.37 18.54 -7.53
CA PHE A 165 3.75 18.50 -6.11
C PHE A 165 5.15 19.09 -5.94
N SER A 166 5.31 19.99 -4.97
CA SER A 166 6.55 20.76 -4.79
C SER A 166 7.26 20.49 -3.46
N SER A 167 6.74 19.59 -2.62
CA SER A 167 7.31 19.34 -1.30
C SER A 167 8.74 18.78 -1.39
N PRO A 168 9.62 19.07 -0.42
CA PRO A 168 10.96 18.49 -0.39
C PRO A 168 10.95 16.95 -0.37
N PHE A 169 9.98 16.36 0.34
CA PHE A 169 9.78 14.92 0.40
C PHE A 169 9.46 14.34 -0.99
N PHE A 170 8.51 14.93 -1.71
CA PHE A 170 8.10 14.45 -3.02
C PHE A 170 9.23 14.57 -4.06
N LYS A 171 9.99 15.66 -4.02
CA LYS A 171 11.17 15.85 -4.87
C LYS A 171 12.21 14.75 -4.63
N TYR A 172 12.54 14.49 -3.36
CA TYR A 172 13.47 13.43 -2.99
C TYR A 172 13.04 12.06 -3.53
N ILE A 173 11.78 11.66 -3.31
CA ILE A 173 11.26 10.38 -3.81
C ILE A 173 11.34 10.30 -5.33
N THR A 174 11.00 11.39 -6.02
CA THR A 174 11.05 11.47 -7.48
C THR A 174 12.47 11.32 -8.02
N GLU A 175 13.46 11.96 -7.40
CA GLU A 175 14.87 11.85 -7.77
C GLU A 175 15.40 10.42 -7.61
N ILE A 176 15.09 9.77 -6.48
CA ILE A 176 15.46 8.37 -6.24
C ILE A 176 14.84 7.44 -7.28
N ALA A 177 13.53 7.60 -7.55
CA ALA A 177 12.84 6.79 -8.54
C ALA A 177 13.43 6.94 -9.94
N LEU A 178 13.73 8.18 -10.36
CA LEU A 178 14.36 8.43 -11.67
C LEU A 178 15.77 7.86 -11.76
N LYS A 179 16.55 7.93 -10.67
CA LYS A 179 17.89 7.31 -10.61
C LYS A 179 17.81 5.80 -10.81
N ASN A 180 16.86 5.13 -10.15
CA ASN A 180 16.66 3.69 -10.30
C ASN A 180 16.29 3.29 -11.74
N LEU A 181 15.45 4.08 -12.41
CA LEU A 181 15.09 3.84 -13.81
C LEU A 181 16.25 4.05 -14.78
N ASN A 182 17.17 4.99 -14.51
CA ASN A 182 18.34 5.21 -15.36
C ASN A 182 19.32 4.04 -15.30
N TYR A 183 19.54 3.48 -14.11
CA TYR A 183 20.43 2.34 -13.91
C TYR A 183 20.01 1.12 -14.76
N TYR A 184 18.70 0.86 -14.90
CA TYR A 184 18.20 -0.26 -15.71
C TYR A 184 18.39 -0.09 -17.23
N ASN A 185 18.51 1.16 -17.72
CA ASN A 185 18.70 1.47 -19.15
C ASN A 185 20.18 1.46 -19.58
N GLU A 186 21.12 1.39 -18.63
CA GLU A 186 22.57 1.37 -18.90
C GLU A 186 23.17 -0.05 -18.84
N VAL A 187 22.42 -1.01 -18.28
CA VAL A 187 22.89 -2.39 -18.03
C VAL A 187 22.31 -3.41 -19.03
N ASN A 188 21.38 -3.01 -19.90
CA ASN A 188 20.80 -3.83 -20.99
C ASN A 188 20.85 -3.06 -22.32
#